data_AF-A0A7C0ZM40-F1
#
_entry.id   AF-A0A7C0ZM40-F1
#
_cell.length_a   1.000
_cell.length_b   1.000
_cell.length_c   1.000
_cell.angle_alpha   90.00
_cell.angle_beta   90.00
_cell.angle_gamma   90.00
#
_symmetry.space_group_name_H-M   'P 1'
#
loop_
_entity.id
_entity.type
_entity.pdbx_description
1 polymer ?
#
loop_
_entity_poly.entity_id
_entity_poly.type
_entity_poly.pdbx_seq_one_letter_code
_entity_poly.pdbx_strand_id
1 'polypeptide(L)'
;LLDGEHQLDGLLCPGHVATIVGRKAFEPVAADYNLPCVISGFEPVDIMQALVQLTQLVVRQEAKVVNAYPRAVAEHGNISAWQVVNKVFQPVDADWRGMGTVKNSGLAIRDAYAHFDASQRLDLEVETFHLPPSGCRCGDVICGRCQPLDCAHFGDSCTPQNPLGPCMVSSEGSCAAYYRYGEH
;
A
#
# COMPACT_ATOMS: atom_id res chain seq x y z
N LEU A 1 -3.81 -9.14 -7.19
CA LEU A 1 -2.97 -8.99 -5.96
C LEU A 1 -3.36 -10.01 -4.89
N LEU A 2 -4.66 -10.23 -4.66
CA LEU A 2 -5.15 -11.30 -3.79
C LEU A 2 -5.27 -12.67 -4.50
N ASP A 3 -4.90 -12.76 -5.79
CA ASP A 3 -4.97 -13.98 -6.61
C ASP A 3 -3.91 -15.05 -6.26
N GLY A 4 -3.38 -15.04 -5.03
CA GLY A 4 -2.41 -16.01 -4.51
C GLY A 4 -2.83 -16.56 -3.14
N GLU A 5 -2.06 -17.50 -2.59
CA GLU A 5 -2.26 -18.06 -1.24
C GLU A 5 -2.00 -17.02 -0.13
N HIS A 6 -2.86 -16.02 -0.02
CA HIS A 6 -2.86 -15.07 1.08
C HIS A 6 -3.95 -15.47 2.07
N GLN A 7 -3.55 -15.94 3.25
CA GLN A 7 -4.45 -16.30 4.35
C GLN A 7 -4.81 -15.03 5.14
N LEU A 8 -5.57 -14.13 4.50
CA LEU A 8 -6.07 -12.91 5.13
C LEU A 8 -7.52 -13.14 5.55
N ASP A 9 -7.81 -12.93 6.84
CA ASP A 9 -9.18 -12.95 7.35
C ASP A 9 -9.85 -11.57 7.31
N GLY A 10 -9.07 -10.51 7.13
CA GLY A 10 -9.57 -9.14 7.12
C GLY A 10 -8.48 -8.12 6.84
N LEU A 11 -8.89 -6.87 6.59
CA LEU A 11 -8.01 -5.78 6.19
C LEU A 11 -8.08 -4.61 7.17
N LEU A 12 -6.91 -4.20 7.66
CA LEU A 12 -6.74 -2.91 8.32
C LEU A 12 -6.43 -1.85 7.25
N CYS A 13 -7.41 -1.00 6.95
CA CYS A 13 -7.33 -0.06 5.84
C CYS A 13 -6.60 1.24 6.22
N PRO A 14 -5.82 1.83 5.30
CA PRO A 14 -4.99 3.01 5.57
C PRO A 14 -5.80 4.29 5.78
N GLY A 15 -5.68 4.90 6.96
CA GLY A 15 -6.42 6.10 7.35
C GLY A 15 -6.20 7.31 6.44
N HIS A 16 -4.94 7.66 6.12
CA HIS A 16 -4.66 8.83 5.28
C HIS A 16 -5.15 8.68 3.84
N VAL A 17 -5.05 7.47 3.27
CA VAL A 17 -5.63 7.19 1.95
C VAL A 17 -7.15 7.33 2.02
N ALA A 18 -7.78 6.73 3.05
CA ALA A 18 -9.22 6.81 3.28
C ALA A 18 -9.73 8.25 3.51
N THR A 19 -8.92 9.15 4.08
CA THR A 19 -9.26 10.58 4.16
C THR A 19 -9.47 11.20 2.79
N ILE A 20 -8.72 10.75 1.78
CA ILE A 20 -8.85 11.22 0.40
C ILE A 20 -9.95 10.47 -0.34
N VAL A 21 -9.95 9.14 -0.30
CA VAL A 21 -10.84 8.28 -1.12
C VAL A 21 -12.20 8.00 -0.51
N GLY A 22 -12.34 8.18 0.80
CA GLY A 22 -13.54 7.92 1.55
C GLY A 22 -13.71 6.45 1.94
N ARG A 23 -14.60 6.20 2.89
CA ARG A 23 -14.94 4.84 3.34
C ARG A 23 -15.48 3.99 2.18
N LYS A 24 -16.33 4.55 1.33
CA LYS A 24 -17.00 3.81 0.25
C LYS A 24 -16.05 3.23 -0.79
N ALA A 25 -14.86 3.81 -0.96
CA ALA A 25 -13.86 3.29 -1.90
C ALA A 25 -13.39 1.86 -1.55
N PHE A 26 -13.56 1.43 -0.30
CA PHE A 26 -13.20 0.09 0.16
C PHE A 26 -14.36 -0.92 0.07
N GLU A 27 -15.59 -0.49 -0.24
CA GLU A 27 -16.76 -1.38 -0.33
C GLU A 27 -16.60 -2.52 -1.34
N PRO A 28 -16.05 -2.29 -2.55
CA PRO A 28 -15.81 -3.37 -3.49
C PRO A 28 -14.88 -4.44 -2.92
N VAL A 29 -13.89 -4.07 -2.10
CA VAL A 29 -12.99 -5.06 -1.49
C VAL A 29 -13.74 -5.98 -0.55
N ALA A 30 -14.60 -5.42 0.31
CA ALA A 30 -15.42 -6.23 1.20
C ALA A 30 -16.43 -7.10 0.45
N ALA A 31 -17.07 -6.56 -0.60
CA ALA A 31 -18.08 -7.26 -1.38
C ALA A 31 -17.50 -8.35 -2.27
N ASP A 32 -16.43 -8.05 -3.02
CA ASP A 32 -15.89 -8.91 -4.06
C ASP A 32 -15.03 -10.05 -3.48
N TYR A 33 -14.37 -9.81 -2.33
CA TYR A 33 -13.47 -10.78 -1.70
C TYR A 33 -14.01 -11.36 -0.39
N ASN A 34 -15.19 -10.94 0.05
CA ASN A 34 -15.77 -11.34 1.34
C ASN A 34 -14.81 -11.07 2.53
N LEU A 35 -14.08 -9.96 2.48
CA LEU A 35 -13.07 -9.58 3.48
C LEU A 35 -13.55 -8.38 4.32
N PRO A 36 -13.75 -8.53 5.64
CA PRO A 36 -14.04 -7.38 6.48
C PRO A 36 -12.91 -6.37 6.44
N CYS A 37 -13.27 -5.10 6.35
CA CYS A 37 -12.33 -3.99 6.20
C CYS A 37 -12.56 -2.98 7.33
N VAL A 38 -11.53 -2.62 8.08
CA VAL A 38 -11.64 -1.57 9.12
C VAL A 38 -10.60 -0.49 8.86
N ILE A 39 -11.06 0.72 8.63
CA ILE A 39 -10.21 1.91 8.45
C ILE A 39 -9.77 2.40 9.82
N SER A 40 -8.47 2.54 10.02
CA SER A 40 -7.90 3.00 11.29
C SER A 40 -7.17 4.34 11.15
N GLY A 41 -7.03 5.02 12.29
CA GLY A 41 -6.05 6.09 12.46
C GLY A 41 -4.65 5.51 12.71
N PHE A 42 -3.77 6.33 13.27
CA PHE A 42 -2.36 5.95 13.50
C PHE A 42 -1.94 6.04 14.97
N GLU A 43 -2.83 6.52 15.86
CA GLU A 43 -2.57 6.45 17.29
C GLU A 43 -2.69 4.99 17.75
N PRO A 44 -1.92 4.56 18.76
CA PRO A 44 -2.00 3.18 19.27
C PRO A 44 -3.43 2.75 19.61
N VAL A 45 -4.21 3.66 20.20
CA VAL A 45 -5.64 3.45 20.53
C VAL A 45 -6.50 3.25 19.29
N ASP A 46 -6.25 3.96 18.20
CA ASP A 46 -7.01 3.78 16.95
C ASP A 46 -6.77 2.39 16.36
N ILE A 47 -5.51 1.97 16.35
CA ILE A 47 -5.10 0.66 15.81
C ILE A 47 -5.75 -0.44 16.65
N MET A 48 -5.64 -0.35 17.98
CA MET A 48 -6.26 -1.32 18.90
C MET A 48 -7.78 -1.39 18.71
N GLN A 49 -8.46 -0.24 18.63
CA GLN A 49 -9.92 -0.20 18.42
C GLN A 49 -10.32 -0.81 17.07
N ALA A 50 -9.55 -0.53 16.02
CA ALA A 50 -9.78 -1.08 14.68
C ALA A 50 -9.57 -2.59 14.64
N LEU A 51 -8.53 -3.12 15.30
CA LEU A 51 -8.29 -4.55 15.42
C LEU A 51 -9.41 -5.27 16.17
N VAL A 52 -9.90 -4.70 17.29
CA VAL A 52 -11.04 -5.28 18.02
C VAL A 52 -12.27 -5.39 17.13
N GLN A 53 -12.60 -4.32 16.39
CA GLN A 53 -13.73 -4.33 15.47
C GLN A 53 -13.51 -5.32 14.33
N LEU A 54 -12.31 -5.37 13.75
CA LEU A 54 -11.98 -6.30 12.67
C LEU A 54 -12.16 -7.75 13.12
N THR A 55 -11.61 -8.13 14.28
CA THR A 55 -11.76 -9.47 14.84
C THR A 55 -13.22 -9.82 15.12
N GLN A 56 -14.04 -8.87 15.59
CA GLN A 56 -15.47 -9.09 15.77
C GLN A 56 -16.19 -9.36 14.44
N LEU A 57 -15.83 -8.66 13.37
CA LEU A 57 -16.38 -8.90 12.04
C LEU A 57 -15.99 -10.28 11.50
N VAL A 58 -14.72 -10.66 11.66
CA VAL A 58 -14.21 -11.98 11.29
C VAL A 58 -14.97 -13.09 12.01
N VAL A 59 -15.11 -12.99 13.34
CA VAL A 59 -15.83 -13.99 14.15
C VAL A 59 -17.31 -14.09 13.76
N ARG A 60 -17.93 -12.96 13.39
CA ARG A 60 -19.33 -12.91 12.93
C ARG A 60 -19.51 -13.25 11.46
N GLN A 61 -18.41 -13.45 10.72
CA GLN A 61 -18.40 -13.66 9.26
C GLN A 61 -19.10 -12.52 8.51
N GLU A 62 -18.94 -11.28 8.99
CA GLU A 62 -19.56 -10.08 8.41
C GLU A 62 -18.55 -9.33 7.53
N ALA A 63 -18.63 -9.51 6.21
CA ALA A 63 -17.83 -8.73 5.26
C ALA A 63 -18.44 -7.34 5.04
N LYS A 64 -17.97 -6.35 5.82
CA LYS A 64 -18.31 -4.93 5.63
C LYS A 64 -17.13 -4.02 5.90
N VAL A 65 -17.26 -2.78 5.45
CA VAL A 65 -16.29 -1.72 5.72
C VAL A 65 -16.74 -0.88 6.91
N VAL A 66 -15.90 -0.81 7.95
CA VAL A 66 -16.13 0.03 9.13
C VAL A 66 -15.11 1.16 9.20
N ASN A 67 -15.60 2.36 9.48
CA ASN A 67 -14.75 3.53 9.70
C ASN A 67 -14.48 3.70 11.20
N ALA A 68 -13.33 3.21 11.68
CA ALA A 68 -12.87 3.44 13.05
C ALA A 68 -12.05 4.75 13.18
N TYR A 69 -12.02 5.57 12.13
CA TYR A 69 -11.34 6.87 12.11
C TYR A 69 -12.27 8.03 11.69
N PRO A 70 -13.46 8.19 12.32
CA PRO A 70 -14.50 9.11 11.86
C PRO A 70 -14.12 10.60 11.99
N ARG A 71 -13.11 10.91 12.81
CA ARG A 71 -12.60 12.28 12.96
C ARG A 71 -11.83 12.81 11.74
N ALA A 72 -11.43 11.93 10.82
CA ALA A 72 -10.69 12.29 9.60
C ALA A 72 -11.33 11.74 8.31
N VAL A 73 -12.03 10.60 8.38
CA VAL A 73 -12.52 9.90 7.19
C VAL A 73 -14.02 10.13 7.02
N ALA A 74 -14.39 10.69 5.86
CA ALA A 74 -15.79 10.84 5.43
C ALA A 74 -16.24 9.67 4.55
N GLU A 75 -17.55 9.53 4.34
CA GLU A 75 -18.13 8.49 3.47
C GLU A 75 -17.58 8.53 2.04
N HIS A 76 -17.48 9.74 1.46
CA HIS A 76 -17.03 9.97 0.08
C HIS A 76 -15.64 10.64 0.00
N GLY A 77 -14.93 10.72 1.14
CA GLY A 77 -13.58 11.29 1.20
C GLY A 77 -13.55 12.78 0.86
N ASN A 78 -12.44 13.22 0.26
CA ASN A 78 -12.22 14.60 -0.14
C ASN A 78 -12.56 14.80 -1.62
N ILE A 79 -13.79 15.26 -1.87
CA ILE A 79 -14.31 15.48 -3.23
C ILE A 79 -13.45 16.47 -4.00
N SER A 80 -13.02 17.58 -3.37
CA SER A 80 -12.21 18.60 -4.03
C SER A 80 -10.84 18.07 -4.45
N ALA A 81 -10.20 17.23 -3.62
CA ALA A 81 -8.94 16.57 -3.98
C ALA A 81 -9.12 15.65 -5.19
N TRP A 82 -10.19 14.83 -5.19
CA TRP A 82 -10.49 13.95 -6.32
C TRP A 82 -10.81 14.68 -7.61
N GLN A 83 -11.45 15.85 -7.55
CA GLN A 83 -11.66 16.69 -8.73
C GLN A 83 -10.32 17.09 -9.36
N VAL A 84 -9.32 17.47 -8.55
CA VAL A 84 -7.99 17.81 -9.05
C VAL A 84 -7.27 16.57 -9.60
N VAL A 85 -7.28 15.46 -8.86
CA VAL A 85 -6.66 14.20 -9.30
C VAL A 85 -7.24 13.75 -10.63
N ASN A 86 -8.57 13.70 -10.75
CA ASN A 86 -9.24 13.26 -11.99
C ASN A 86 -9.05 14.24 -13.15
N LYS A 87 -8.89 15.54 -12.86
CA LYS A 87 -8.59 16.56 -13.87
C LYS A 87 -7.20 16.37 -14.48
N VAL A 88 -6.20 16.07 -13.65
CA VAL A 88 -4.79 16.04 -14.08
C VAL A 88 -4.33 14.64 -14.49
N PHE A 89 -4.84 13.61 -13.84
CA PHE A 89 -4.36 12.24 -13.99
C PHE A 89 -5.41 11.28 -14.55
N GLN A 90 -4.94 10.19 -15.15
CA GLN A 90 -5.75 9.07 -15.61
C GLN A 90 -5.17 7.73 -15.15
N PRO A 91 -6.02 6.74 -14.80
CA PRO A 91 -5.56 5.40 -14.46
C PRO A 91 -4.81 4.75 -15.62
N VAL A 92 -3.71 4.09 -15.30
CA VAL A 92 -2.92 3.27 -16.24
C VAL A 92 -2.44 2.01 -15.55
N ASP A 93 -2.07 1.01 -16.35
CA ASP A 93 -1.33 -0.15 -15.86
C ASP A 93 0.06 0.32 -15.42
N ALA A 94 0.52 -0.18 -14.27
CA ALA A 94 1.78 0.27 -13.70
C ALA A 94 2.58 -0.88 -13.10
N ASP A 95 3.89 -0.78 -13.20
CA ASP A 95 4.82 -1.75 -12.62
C ASP A 95 5.03 -1.47 -11.15
N TRP A 96 4.69 -2.47 -10.33
CA TRP A 96 4.98 -2.46 -8.91
C TRP A 96 6.21 -3.32 -8.65
N ARG A 97 7.25 -2.72 -8.08
CA ARG A 97 8.52 -3.41 -7.81
C ARG A 97 8.29 -4.63 -6.91
N GLY A 98 8.62 -5.81 -7.42
CA GLY A 98 8.42 -7.09 -6.72
C GLY A 98 7.05 -7.74 -6.92
N MET A 99 6.13 -7.08 -7.63
CA MET A 99 4.77 -7.58 -7.93
C MET A 99 4.46 -7.62 -9.44
N GLY A 100 5.29 -6.97 -10.27
CA GLY A 100 5.08 -6.88 -11.71
C GLY A 100 4.03 -5.83 -12.07
N THR A 101 3.50 -5.90 -13.29
CA THR A 101 2.50 -4.96 -13.77
C THR A 101 1.14 -5.24 -13.14
N VAL A 102 0.53 -4.22 -12.53
CA VAL A 102 -0.82 -4.29 -11.95
C VAL A 102 -1.74 -3.36 -12.73
N LYS A 103 -2.87 -3.92 -13.20
CA LYS A 103 -3.83 -3.22 -14.05
C LYS A 103 -4.46 -2.01 -13.35
N ASN A 104 -4.57 -0.87 -14.03
CA ASN A 104 -5.21 0.36 -13.54
C ASN A 104 -4.74 0.81 -12.14
N SER A 105 -3.48 0.54 -11.79
CA SER A 105 -2.95 0.79 -10.45
C SER A 105 -2.06 2.03 -10.35
N GLY A 106 -1.65 2.59 -11.49
CA GLY A 106 -0.89 3.83 -11.57
C GLY A 106 -1.72 4.99 -12.08
N LEU A 107 -1.13 6.17 -12.03
CA LEU A 107 -1.70 7.41 -12.55
C LEU A 107 -0.70 8.06 -13.51
N ALA A 108 -1.11 8.25 -14.77
CA ALA A 108 -0.37 9.02 -15.75
C ALA A 108 -0.94 10.42 -15.89
N ILE A 109 -0.09 11.41 -16.23
CA ILE A 109 -0.54 12.77 -16.51
C ILE A 109 -1.36 12.75 -17.81
N ARG A 110 -2.53 13.40 -17.81
CA ARG A 110 -3.39 13.48 -19.00
C ARG A 110 -2.76 14.37 -20.07
N ASP A 111 -3.11 14.13 -21.33
CA ASP A 111 -2.61 14.89 -22.49
C ASP A 111 -2.76 16.41 -22.37
N ALA A 112 -3.89 16.88 -21.80
CA ALA A 112 -4.13 18.30 -21.54
C ALA A 112 -3.07 18.95 -20.62
N TYR A 113 -2.34 18.14 -19.87
CA TYR A 113 -1.28 18.50 -18.94
C TYR A 113 0.08 17.90 -19.33
N ALA A 114 0.24 17.33 -20.54
CA ALA A 114 1.48 16.68 -20.97
C ALA A 114 2.72 17.59 -20.93
N HIS A 115 2.52 18.92 -20.99
CA HIS A 115 3.58 19.90 -20.78
C HIS A 115 4.10 19.94 -19.32
N PHE A 116 3.60 19.14 -18.40
CA PHE A 116 4.21 18.87 -17.09
C PHE A 116 4.83 17.48 -16.99
N ASP A 117 4.64 16.62 -18.00
CA ASP A 117 5.15 15.26 -18.01
C ASP A 117 6.58 15.22 -18.59
N ALA A 118 7.55 14.89 -17.74
CA ALA A 118 8.94 14.79 -18.14
C ALA A 118 9.16 13.68 -19.18
N SER A 119 8.39 12.58 -19.14
CA SER A 119 8.49 11.49 -20.10
C SER A 119 8.03 11.89 -21.51
N GLN A 120 7.17 12.90 -21.61
CA GLN A 120 6.70 13.45 -22.89
C GLN A 120 7.56 14.61 -23.38
N ARG A 121 8.17 15.35 -22.45
CA ARG A 121 8.97 16.56 -22.75
C ARG A 121 10.43 16.29 -23.03
N LEU A 122 10.96 15.20 -22.49
CA LEU A 122 12.37 14.85 -22.56
C LEU A 122 12.49 13.57 -23.38
N ASP A 123 13.34 13.61 -24.40
CA ASP A 123 13.69 12.44 -25.20
C ASP A 123 14.67 11.58 -24.39
N LEU A 124 14.13 10.78 -23.47
CA LEU A 124 14.88 9.95 -22.53
C LEU A 124 14.72 8.48 -22.90
N GLU A 125 15.81 7.84 -23.28
CA GLU A 125 15.91 6.39 -23.27
C GLU A 125 16.19 5.94 -21.83
N VAL A 126 15.20 5.32 -21.20
CA VAL A 126 15.33 4.77 -19.85
C VAL A 126 15.64 3.29 -19.97
N GLU A 127 16.82 2.89 -19.49
CA GLU A 127 17.14 1.47 -19.36
C GLU A 127 16.21 0.81 -18.35
N THR A 128 15.55 -0.27 -18.77
CA THR A 128 14.71 -1.08 -17.90
C THR A 128 15.56 -1.91 -16.94
N PHE A 129 15.87 -1.36 -15.76
CA PHE A 129 16.61 -2.10 -14.73
C PHE A 129 15.66 -3.04 -13.99
N HIS A 130 15.55 -4.27 -14.48
CA HIS A 130 14.78 -5.33 -13.86
C HIS A 130 15.73 -6.28 -13.13
N LEU A 131 15.89 -6.08 -11.82
CA LEU A 131 15.99 -7.13 -10.78
C LEU A 131 16.41 -6.46 -9.45
N PRO A 132 15.81 -6.83 -8.30
CA PRO A 132 16.43 -6.54 -7.02
C PRO A 132 17.79 -7.22 -6.93
N PRO A 133 18.76 -6.69 -6.17
CA PRO A 133 20.04 -7.39 -5.97
C PRO A 133 19.81 -8.83 -5.50
N SER A 134 20.65 -9.75 -5.99
CA SER A 134 20.49 -11.19 -5.80
C SER A 134 20.25 -11.54 -4.33
N GLY A 135 19.15 -12.24 -4.05
CA GLY A 135 18.80 -12.70 -2.70
C GLY A 135 17.90 -11.76 -1.87
N CYS A 136 17.64 -10.53 -2.32
CA CYS A 136 16.72 -9.64 -1.61
C CYS A 136 15.26 -10.11 -1.69
N ARG A 137 14.60 -10.27 -0.54
CA ARG A 137 13.20 -10.72 -0.43
C ARG A 137 12.17 -9.59 -0.27
N CYS A 138 12.50 -8.35 -0.65
CA CYS A 138 11.61 -7.21 -0.43
C CYS A 138 10.23 -7.38 -1.10
N GLY A 139 10.16 -8.05 -2.27
CA GLY A 139 8.88 -8.39 -2.92
C GLY A 139 7.99 -9.31 -2.08
N ASP A 140 8.57 -10.30 -1.40
CA ASP A 140 7.85 -11.18 -0.49
C ASP A 140 7.37 -10.44 0.76
N VAL A 141 8.23 -9.57 1.31
CA VAL A 141 7.93 -8.76 2.50
C VAL A 141 6.75 -7.81 2.25
N ILE A 142 6.74 -7.08 1.13
CA ILE A 142 5.62 -6.17 0.80
C ILE A 142 4.31 -6.91 0.51
N CYS A 143 4.39 -8.17 0.05
CA CYS A 143 3.23 -9.03 -0.16
C CYS A 143 2.80 -9.77 1.12
N GLY A 144 3.47 -9.56 2.25
CA GLY A 144 3.20 -10.27 3.50
C GLY A 144 3.47 -11.78 3.46
N ARG A 145 4.30 -12.25 2.53
CA ARG A 145 4.66 -13.69 2.40
C ARG A 145 5.78 -14.11 3.35
N CYS A 146 6.58 -13.15 3.83
CA CYS A 146 7.58 -13.38 4.85
C CYS A 146 7.80 -12.11 5.68
N GLN A 147 8.41 -12.25 6.85
CA GLN A 147 8.85 -11.15 7.67
C GLN A 147 10.25 -10.66 7.23
N PRO A 148 10.65 -9.43 7.60
CA PRO A 148 12.01 -8.96 7.35
C PRO A 148 13.11 -9.89 7.88
N LEU A 149 12.87 -10.52 9.05
CA LEU A 149 13.79 -11.49 9.67
C LEU A 149 13.99 -12.77 8.85
N ASP A 150 13.05 -13.12 7.97
CA ASP A 150 13.17 -14.28 7.07
C ASP A 150 14.07 -14.02 5.85
N CYS A 151 14.63 -12.82 5.74
CA CYS A 151 15.58 -12.44 4.71
C CYS A 151 17.01 -12.60 5.24
N ALA A 152 17.81 -13.46 4.60
CA ALA A 152 19.20 -13.75 5.01
C ALA A 152 20.12 -12.52 5.02
N HIS A 153 19.73 -11.42 4.36
CA HIS A 153 20.51 -10.18 4.35
C HIS A 153 20.11 -9.20 5.45
N PHE A 154 18.94 -9.37 6.08
CA PHE A 154 18.40 -8.38 7.01
C PHE A 154 19.30 -8.25 8.24
N GLY A 155 19.72 -7.01 8.55
CA GLY A 155 20.51 -6.68 9.73
C GLY A 155 22.01 -6.98 9.61
N ASP A 156 22.41 -7.84 8.67
CA ASP A 156 23.80 -8.14 8.33
C ASP A 156 24.25 -7.30 7.13
N SER A 157 24.21 -7.86 5.91
CA SER A 157 24.63 -7.17 4.69
C SER A 157 23.65 -6.08 4.21
N CYS A 158 22.39 -6.10 4.66
CA CYS A 158 21.38 -5.08 4.39
C CYS A 158 21.01 -4.32 5.66
N THR A 159 21.47 -3.08 5.77
CA THR A 159 21.22 -2.16 6.90
C THR A 159 20.75 -0.79 6.38
N PRO A 160 20.28 0.13 7.24
CA PRO A 160 19.95 1.49 6.79
C PRO A 160 21.13 2.24 6.17
N GLN A 161 22.37 1.97 6.63
CA GLN A 161 23.59 2.56 6.08
C GLN A 161 24.05 1.88 4.79
N ASN A 162 23.75 0.59 4.61
CA ASN A 162 24.05 -0.18 3.40
C ASN A 162 22.81 -0.96 2.92
N PRO A 163 21.82 -0.28 2.34
CA PRO A 163 20.55 -0.92 1.99
C PRO A 163 20.64 -1.67 0.66
N LEU A 164 20.26 -2.95 0.67
CA LEU A 164 20.15 -3.75 -0.56
C LEU A 164 18.80 -3.56 -1.27
N GLY A 165 17.72 -3.38 -0.50
CA GLY A 165 16.35 -3.31 -1.02
C GLY A 165 15.64 -2.01 -0.64
N PRO A 166 14.60 -1.60 -1.40
CA PRO A 166 13.86 -0.36 -1.12
C PRO A 166 13.12 -0.43 0.22
N CYS A 167 12.76 -1.63 0.68
CA CYS A 167 12.19 -1.87 2.00
C CYS A 167 13.10 -1.42 3.16
N MET A 168 14.42 -1.31 2.94
CA MET A 168 15.39 -0.82 3.93
C MET A 168 15.74 0.67 3.73
N VAL A 169 15.50 1.22 2.53
CA VAL A 169 15.74 2.64 2.21
C VAL A 169 14.58 3.53 2.67
N SER A 170 13.35 3.09 2.40
CA SER A 170 12.15 3.89 2.65
C SER A 170 11.90 4.10 4.14
N SER A 171 11.50 5.31 4.53
CA SER A 171 11.04 5.60 5.88
C SER A 171 9.77 4.84 6.27
N GLU A 172 8.98 4.42 5.27
CA GLU A 172 7.77 3.59 5.42
C GLU A 172 8.04 2.11 5.11
N GLY A 173 9.29 1.74 4.81
CA GLY A 173 9.64 0.38 4.45
C GLY A 173 9.59 -0.57 5.66
N SER A 174 8.94 -1.72 5.49
CA SER A 174 8.79 -2.71 6.57
C SER A 174 10.13 -3.18 7.15
N CYS A 175 11.16 -3.35 6.32
CA CYS A 175 12.49 -3.73 6.83
C CYS A 175 13.13 -2.59 7.63
N ALA A 176 13.05 -1.34 7.16
CA ALA A 176 13.59 -0.20 7.90
C ALA A 176 12.88 -0.01 9.25
N ALA A 177 11.55 -0.18 9.29
CA ALA A 177 10.77 -0.13 10.51
C ALA A 177 11.16 -1.25 11.49
N TYR A 178 11.29 -2.49 10.99
CA TYR A 178 11.73 -3.63 11.79
C TYR A 178 13.15 -3.41 12.33
N TYR A 179 14.05 -2.87 11.52
CA TYR A 179 15.42 -2.56 11.93
C TYR A 179 15.46 -1.48 13.02
N ARG A 180 14.60 -0.48 12.93
CA ARG A 180 14.60 0.65 13.89
C ARG A 180 14.00 0.27 15.25
N TYR A 181 12.95 -0.53 15.26
CA TYR A 181 12.13 -0.76 16.46
C TYR A 181 12.14 -2.20 16.97
N GLY A 182 12.65 -3.15 16.18
CA GLY A 182 12.88 -4.52 16.63
C GLY A 182 14.11 -4.64 17.52
N GLU A 183 14.10 -5.65 18.39
CA GLU A 183 15.31 -6.14 19.04
C GLU A 183 16.08 -7.03 18.05
N HIS A 184 17.37 -6.76 17.83
CA HIS A 184 18.27 -7.55 16.97
C HIS A 184 19.33 -8.24 17.81
#